data_AF-A0A533T5F4-F1
#
_entry.id   AF-A0A533T5F4-F1
#
_cell.length_a   1.000
_cell.length_b   1.000
_cell.length_c   1.000
_cell.angle_alpha   90.00
_cell.angle_beta   90.00
_cell.angle_gamma   90.00
#
_symmetry.space_group_name_H-M   'P 1'
#
loop_
_entity.id
_entity.type
_entity.pdbx_description
1 polymer ?
#
loop_
_entity_poly.entity_id
_entity_poly.type
_entity_poly.pdbx_seq_one_letter_code
_entity_poly.pdbx_strand_id
1 'polypeptide(L)'
;MPKREDIKSILVIGAGPIVIGQACEFDYSGTQACRALKDDGYRVVLVNSNPATIMTDIEFADATYIEPITPEYVQKIIEREKPDALLPTMGGQTALNIAVSLAESGILERNGVELIGAKLRAIRKAENREFFSAAMKKIGLEMAKGYFVRNEKEAKEALEEIGLPIVIRPSFTLGGTGGGFAETKADYYEAVRRGLAESPISEVLVEECLIGWKEFELEVIRDLADNVIIVCSIENFDPMGVHTGDSITVAPAQTLTDRQYQELRDASIRIIREIGVETGGSNIQFAINPENGRIVVIEMNPRVSRSSALASKATGFPIAKVAAKLAVGYTLDEILNDITKTTPASFEPAIDYCVVKIPRWDFEKFKNVDARLGVQMKSVGEVMAFGRNFREALQKSLRGLEIGRAGLGSDGKDIMNVLDMTQQQKKFAKEDILEKIKIPKADRLFYLRYAFQAGATIDEIHKSTGIDPWFLDNILQIVEVENELRELAEAH
;
A
#
# COMPACT_ATOMS: atom_id res chain seq x y z
N MET A 1 11.11 -29.47 9.53
CA MET A 1 10.49 -30.61 8.80
C MET A 1 10.04 -29.97 7.51
N PRO A 2 10.77 -30.16 6.41
CA PRO A 2 10.82 -29.15 5.36
C PRO A 2 9.48 -28.96 4.63
N LYS A 3 8.74 -30.04 4.38
CA LYS A 3 7.48 -30.01 3.63
C LYS A 3 6.40 -30.81 4.37
N ARG A 4 5.17 -30.31 4.43
CA ARG A 4 4.00 -31.03 4.95
C ARG A 4 3.63 -32.20 4.04
N GLU A 5 3.57 -33.41 4.62
CA GLU A 5 3.22 -34.66 3.91
C GLU A 5 1.73 -35.01 3.97
N ASP A 6 1.00 -34.39 4.90
CA ASP A 6 -0.43 -34.57 5.09
C ASP A 6 -1.27 -33.82 4.05
N ILE A 7 -0.70 -32.79 3.41
CA ILE A 7 -1.29 -32.05 2.29
C ILE A 7 -0.73 -32.64 0.98
N LYS A 8 -1.59 -32.90 0.00
CA LYS A 8 -1.18 -33.33 -1.35
C LYS A 8 -1.72 -32.41 -2.44
N SER A 9 -2.84 -31.75 -2.18
CA SER A 9 -3.55 -30.89 -3.11
C SER A 9 -3.96 -29.57 -2.47
N ILE A 10 -3.75 -28.47 -3.18
CA ILE A 10 -3.95 -27.12 -2.67
C ILE A 10 -4.79 -26.32 -3.66
N LEU A 11 -5.88 -25.73 -3.18
CA LEU A 11 -6.68 -24.76 -3.90
C LEU A 11 -6.13 -23.35 -3.67
N VAL A 12 -5.68 -22.70 -4.75
CA VAL A 12 -5.29 -21.29 -4.78
C VAL A 12 -6.46 -20.47 -5.34
N ILE A 13 -6.79 -19.36 -4.69
CA ILE A 13 -7.81 -18.42 -5.18
C ILE A 13 -7.12 -17.18 -5.77
N GLY A 14 -7.37 -16.92 -7.06
CA GLY A 14 -6.91 -15.71 -7.74
C GLY A 14 -7.73 -14.46 -7.38
N ALA A 15 -7.31 -13.31 -7.88
CA ALA A 15 -7.95 -12.03 -7.56
C ALA A 15 -9.21 -11.73 -8.40
N GLY A 16 -9.38 -12.39 -9.55
CA GLY A 16 -10.42 -12.06 -10.51
C GLY A 16 -9.98 -10.92 -11.45
N PRO A 17 -10.94 -10.15 -12.01
CA PRO A 17 -10.64 -9.10 -12.97
C PRO A 17 -9.84 -7.96 -12.33
N ILE A 18 -9.04 -7.30 -13.16
CA ILE A 18 -8.27 -6.12 -12.78
C ILE A 18 -9.21 -4.95 -12.51
N VAL A 19 -9.08 -4.34 -11.33
CA VAL A 19 -9.82 -3.14 -10.92
C VAL A 19 -8.87 -2.16 -10.23
N ILE A 20 -9.27 -0.89 -10.11
CA ILE A 20 -8.51 0.08 -9.29
C ILE A 20 -8.42 -0.47 -7.86
N GLY A 21 -7.20 -0.56 -7.34
CA GLY A 21 -6.90 -1.10 -6.01
C GLY A 21 -6.58 -2.59 -5.97
N GLN A 22 -6.86 -3.33 -7.05
CA GLN A 22 -6.57 -4.77 -7.13
C GLN A 22 -6.22 -5.15 -8.57
N ALA A 23 -4.93 -5.18 -8.87
CA ALA A 23 -4.44 -5.30 -10.24
C ALA A 23 -3.44 -6.45 -10.45
N CYS A 24 -2.45 -6.23 -11.33
CA CYS A 24 -1.57 -7.27 -11.86
C CYS A 24 -0.65 -7.90 -10.80
N GLU A 25 -0.47 -7.25 -9.66
CA GLU A 25 0.30 -7.75 -8.52
C GLU A 25 -0.17 -9.14 -8.05
N PHE A 26 -1.45 -9.47 -8.25
CA PHE A 26 -2.02 -10.76 -7.85
C PHE A 26 -1.88 -11.85 -8.92
N ASP A 27 -1.78 -11.49 -10.20
CA ASP A 27 -1.33 -12.46 -11.22
C ASP A 27 0.14 -12.82 -10.99
N TYR A 28 0.99 -11.80 -10.75
CA TYR A 28 2.39 -11.99 -10.36
C TYR A 28 2.52 -12.90 -9.13
N SER A 29 1.79 -12.59 -8.05
CA SER A 29 1.88 -13.34 -6.80
C SER A 29 1.28 -14.75 -6.93
N GLY A 30 0.12 -14.86 -7.58
CA GLY A 30 -0.55 -16.13 -7.84
C GLY A 30 0.31 -17.07 -8.70
N THR A 31 0.94 -16.55 -9.75
CA THR A 31 1.88 -17.31 -10.60
C THR A 31 3.06 -17.83 -9.79
N GLN A 32 3.67 -16.98 -8.95
CA GLN A 32 4.78 -17.40 -8.09
C GLN A 32 4.37 -18.48 -7.09
N ALA A 33 3.20 -18.34 -6.47
CA ALA A 33 2.69 -19.33 -5.54
C ALA A 33 2.40 -20.67 -6.22
N CYS A 34 1.69 -20.66 -7.36
CA CYS A 34 1.39 -21.87 -8.12
C CYS A 34 2.66 -22.60 -8.54
N ARG A 35 3.64 -21.86 -9.07
CA ARG A 35 4.96 -22.41 -9.43
C ARG A 35 5.68 -23.02 -8.23
N ALA A 36 5.75 -22.30 -7.11
CA ALA A 36 6.44 -22.78 -5.91
C ALA A 36 5.86 -24.09 -5.36
N LEU A 37 4.52 -24.18 -5.32
CA LEU A 37 3.82 -25.36 -4.85
C LEU A 37 3.97 -26.55 -5.80
N LYS A 38 3.91 -26.30 -7.12
CA LYS A 38 4.07 -27.32 -8.15
C LYS A 38 5.52 -27.85 -8.21
N ASP A 39 6.52 -26.98 -8.09
CA ASP A 39 7.94 -27.34 -8.01
C ASP A 39 8.22 -28.24 -6.80
N ASP A 40 7.49 -28.03 -5.70
CA ASP A 40 7.57 -28.89 -4.50
C ASP A 40 6.72 -30.16 -4.63
N GLY A 41 6.03 -30.38 -5.75
CA GLY A 41 5.27 -31.60 -6.04
C GLY A 41 3.88 -31.66 -5.39
N TYR A 42 3.28 -30.52 -5.07
CA TYR A 42 1.85 -30.46 -4.73
C TYR A 42 1.00 -30.44 -5.99
N ARG A 43 -0.18 -31.05 -5.92
CA ARG A 43 -1.24 -30.86 -6.92
C ARG A 43 -1.88 -29.49 -6.71
N VAL A 44 -1.77 -28.60 -7.68
CA VAL A 44 -2.31 -27.24 -7.60
C VAL A 44 -3.63 -27.15 -8.34
N VAL A 45 -4.67 -26.77 -7.61
CA VAL A 45 -5.98 -26.39 -8.18
C VAL A 45 -6.05 -24.87 -8.11
N LEU A 46 -6.40 -24.21 -9.20
CA LEU A 46 -6.49 -22.77 -9.26
C LEU A 46 -7.87 -22.33 -9.75
N VAL A 47 -8.46 -21.33 -9.10
CA VAL A 47 -9.63 -20.60 -9.61
C VAL A 47 -9.32 -19.12 -9.81
N ASN A 48 -9.51 -18.61 -11.02
CA ASN A 48 -9.42 -17.19 -11.32
C ASN A 48 -10.29 -16.85 -12.53
N SER A 49 -11.24 -15.91 -12.37
CA SER A 49 -12.15 -15.52 -13.45
C SER A 49 -11.49 -14.67 -14.53
N ASN A 50 -10.28 -14.16 -14.32
CA ASN A 50 -9.57 -13.33 -15.29
C ASN A 50 -8.77 -14.19 -16.29
N PRO A 51 -9.18 -14.26 -17.57
CA PRO A 51 -8.50 -15.09 -18.57
C PRO A 51 -7.18 -14.48 -19.07
N ALA A 52 -6.88 -13.23 -18.75
CA ALA A 52 -5.69 -12.52 -19.20
C ALA A 52 -4.54 -12.62 -18.17
N THR A 53 -4.43 -13.75 -17.48
CA THR A 53 -3.44 -13.95 -16.39
C THR A 53 -2.54 -15.13 -16.69
N ILE A 54 -1.24 -14.95 -16.42
CA ILE A 54 -0.25 -16.02 -16.60
C ILE A 54 -0.54 -17.18 -15.67
N MET A 55 -1.01 -16.91 -14.45
CA MET A 55 -1.36 -17.97 -13.49
C MET A 55 -2.43 -18.93 -14.03
N THR A 56 -3.28 -18.50 -14.97
CA THR A 56 -4.29 -19.37 -15.60
C THR A 56 -3.79 -20.18 -16.79
N ASP A 57 -2.52 -20.03 -17.19
CA ASP A 57 -1.95 -20.92 -18.21
C ASP A 57 -1.82 -22.35 -17.66
N ILE A 58 -2.02 -23.32 -18.56
CA ILE A 58 -2.13 -24.76 -18.24
C ILE A 58 -0.88 -25.29 -17.52
N GLU A 59 0.27 -24.65 -17.69
CA GLU A 59 1.54 -25.09 -17.10
C GLU A 59 1.68 -24.75 -15.60
N PHE A 60 0.94 -23.76 -15.07
CA PHE A 60 1.13 -23.30 -13.69
C PHE A 60 0.30 -24.04 -12.63
N ALA A 61 -0.81 -24.68 -13.02
CA ALA A 61 -1.62 -25.50 -12.14
C ALA A 61 -1.90 -26.88 -12.77
N ASP A 62 -2.41 -27.83 -11.99
CA ASP A 62 -2.85 -29.14 -12.51
C ASP A 62 -4.33 -29.11 -12.92
N ALA A 63 -5.13 -28.27 -12.24
CA ALA A 63 -6.51 -27.99 -12.60
C ALA A 63 -6.79 -26.49 -12.53
N THR A 64 -6.99 -25.85 -13.68
CA THR A 64 -7.28 -24.41 -13.78
C THR A 64 -8.75 -24.17 -14.10
N TYR A 65 -9.40 -23.34 -13.28
CA TYR A 65 -10.79 -22.92 -13.43
C TYR A 65 -10.86 -21.43 -13.76
N ILE A 66 -11.27 -21.13 -14.99
CA ILE A 66 -11.66 -19.78 -15.39
C ILE A 66 -13.17 -19.65 -15.14
N GLU A 67 -13.53 -19.51 -13.86
CA GLU A 67 -14.90 -19.52 -13.36
C GLU A 67 -15.14 -18.32 -12.44
N PRO A 68 -16.40 -17.90 -12.20
CA PRO A 68 -16.72 -16.84 -11.26
C PRO A 68 -16.15 -17.12 -9.85
N ILE A 69 -15.49 -16.12 -9.26
CA ILE A 69 -14.92 -16.24 -7.91
C ILE A 69 -15.98 -15.85 -6.88
N THR A 70 -17.00 -16.70 -6.74
CA THR A 70 -18.06 -16.57 -5.73
C THR A 70 -18.09 -17.80 -4.82
N PRO A 71 -18.63 -17.72 -3.59
CA PRO A 71 -18.67 -18.86 -2.67
C PRO A 71 -19.32 -20.10 -3.29
N GLU A 72 -20.37 -19.93 -4.10
CA GLU A 72 -21.11 -21.02 -4.72
C GLU A 72 -20.28 -21.77 -5.77
N TYR A 73 -19.52 -21.05 -6.60
CA TYR A 73 -18.68 -21.66 -7.63
C TYR A 73 -17.43 -22.27 -7.02
N VAL A 74 -16.80 -21.60 -6.04
CA VAL A 74 -15.63 -22.15 -5.35
C VAL A 74 -16.00 -23.39 -4.53
N GLN A 75 -17.19 -23.43 -3.92
CA GLN A 75 -17.71 -24.65 -3.29
C GLN A 75 -17.80 -25.82 -4.27
N LYS A 76 -18.36 -25.61 -5.47
CA LYS A 76 -18.44 -26.68 -6.50
C LYS A 76 -17.07 -27.20 -6.91
N ILE A 77 -16.06 -26.32 -6.97
CA ILE A 77 -14.68 -26.70 -7.25
C ILE A 77 -14.12 -27.53 -6.10
N ILE A 78 -14.34 -27.12 -4.85
CA ILE A 78 -13.94 -27.88 -3.65
C ILE A 78 -14.57 -29.28 -3.65
N GLU A 79 -15.87 -29.39 -3.92
CA GLU A 79 -16.59 -30.68 -3.93
C GLU A 79 -16.10 -31.63 -5.03
N ARG A 80 -15.73 -31.07 -6.19
CA ARG A 80 -15.21 -31.81 -7.34
C ARG A 80 -13.75 -32.24 -7.15
N GLU A 81 -12.90 -31.29 -6.78
CA GLU A 81 -11.44 -31.46 -6.79
C GLU A 81 -10.90 -31.99 -5.46
N LYS A 82 -11.69 -31.86 -4.37
CA LYS A 82 -11.39 -32.29 -3.01
C LYS A 82 -9.99 -31.88 -2.55
N PRO A 83 -9.65 -30.58 -2.58
CA PRO A 83 -8.34 -30.10 -2.14
C PRO A 83 -8.13 -30.36 -0.65
N ASP A 84 -6.92 -30.72 -0.24
CA ASP A 84 -6.59 -30.91 1.18
C ASP A 84 -6.48 -29.55 1.90
N ALA A 85 -6.03 -28.51 1.18
CA ALA A 85 -5.85 -27.18 1.73
C ALA A 85 -6.29 -26.07 0.77
N LEU A 86 -6.55 -24.88 1.33
CA LEU A 86 -6.89 -23.65 0.61
C LEU A 86 -5.89 -22.55 0.99
N LEU A 87 -5.27 -21.92 -0.01
CA LEU A 87 -4.35 -20.79 0.15
C LEU A 87 -5.04 -19.48 -0.30
N PRO A 88 -5.50 -18.62 0.62
CA PRO A 88 -6.30 -17.44 0.30
C PRO A 88 -5.48 -16.15 0.18
N THR A 89 -4.18 -16.20 0.46
CA THR A 89 -3.34 -15.01 0.69
C THR A 89 -2.68 -14.46 -0.59
N MET A 90 -3.06 -14.95 -1.77
CA MET A 90 -2.45 -14.61 -3.06
C MET A 90 -3.37 -13.83 -4.01
N GLY A 91 -4.67 -13.75 -3.72
CA GLY A 91 -5.69 -13.17 -4.61
C GLY A 91 -6.37 -11.91 -4.07
N GLY A 92 -5.62 -11.08 -3.34
CA GLY A 92 -6.13 -9.81 -2.82
C GLY A 92 -7.32 -9.94 -1.88
N GLN A 93 -8.21 -8.94 -1.89
CA GLN A 93 -9.38 -8.92 -1.04
C GLN A 93 -10.43 -9.95 -1.49
N THR A 94 -10.55 -10.18 -2.80
CA THR A 94 -11.46 -11.20 -3.35
C THR A 94 -11.20 -12.55 -2.68
N ALA A 95 -9.95 -13.02 -2.69
CA ALA A 95 -9.60 -14.32 -2.13
C ALA A 95 -9.85 -14.42 -0.61
N LEU A 96 -9.52 -13.37 0.15
CA LEU A 96 -9.77 -13.33 1.59
C LEU A 96 -11.26 -13.38 1.91
N ASN A 97 -12.09 -12.58 1.23
CA ASN A 97 -13.54 -12.55 1.45
C ASN A 97 -14.18 -13.91 1.16
N ILE A 98 -13.75 -14.56 0.08
CA ILE A 98 -14.24 -15.89 -0.30
C ILE A 98 -13.82 -16.93 0.74
N ALA A 99 -12.56 -16.91 1.18
CA ALA A 99 -12.08 -17.82 2.21
C ALA A 99 -12.84 -17.65 3.54
N VAL A 100 -13.11 -16.41 3.96
CA VAL A 100 -13.92 -16.11 5.15
C VAL A 100 -15.34 -16.66 4.97
N SER A 101 -15.99 -16.37 3.84
CA SER A 101 -17.35 -16.85 3.55
C SER A 101 -17.46 -18.38 3.55
N LEU A 102 -16.51 -19.08 2.93
CA LEU A 102 -16.45 -20.55 2.91
C LEU A 102 -16.16 -21.15 4.28
N ALA A 103 -15.34 -20.49 5.10
CA ALA A 103 -15.03 -20.94 6.44
C ALA A 103 -16.23 -20.75 7.39
N GLU A 104 -16.87 -19.58 7.38
CA GLU A 104 -18.00 -19.25 8.26
C GLU A 104 -19.27 -20.03 7.92
N SER A 105 -19.45 -20.40 6.65
CA SER A 105 -20.54 -21.30 6.22
C SER A 105 -20.28 -22.79 6.52
N GLY A 106 -19.12 -23.13 7.09
CA GLY A 106 -18.72 -24.51 7.39
C GLY A 106 -18.43 -25.36 6.14
N ILE A 107 -18.28 -24.76 4.95
CA ILE A 107 -17.96 -25.50 3.72
C ILE A 107 -16.57 -26.13 3.81
N LEU A 108 -15.59 -25.38 4.31
CA LEU A 108 -14.22 -25.89 4.46
C LEU A 108 -14.17 -27.09 5.41
N GLU A 109 -14.79 -26.98 6.59
CA GLU A 109 -14.84 -28.06 7.59
C GLU A 109 -15.54 -29.31 7.06
N ARG A 110 -16.72 -29.16 6.43
CA ARG A 110 -17.48 -30.29 5.87
C ARG A 110 -16.73 -31.06 4.78
N ASN A 111 -15.83 -30.40 4.06
CA ASN A 111 -15.02 -31.00 3.01
C ASN A 111 -13.60 -31.36 3.47
N GLY A 112 -13.27 -31.14 4.75
CA GLY A 112 -11.93 -31.41 5.28
C GLY A 112 -10.82 -30.53 4.69
N VAL A 113 -11.15 -29.32 4.21
CA VAL A 113 -10.19 -28.39 3.59
C VAL A 113 -9.54 -27.52 4.65
N GLU A 114 -8.22 -27.61 4.81
CA GLU A 114 -7.49 -26.76 5.75
C GLU A 114 -7.17 -25.39 5.15
N LEU A 115 -7.48 -24.31 5.86
CA LEU A 115 -7.00 -22.98 5.47
C LEU A 115 -5.51 -22.82 5.84
N ILE A 116 -4.63 -22.60 4.87
CA ILE A 116 -3.18 -22.42 5.05
C ILE A 116 -2.73 -21.00 4.71
N GLY A 117 -1.51 -20.62 5.08
CA GLY A 117 -1.01 -19.25 4.93
C GLY A 117 -1.51 -18.34 6.05
N ALA A 118 -2.80 -18.00 6.02
CA ALA A 118 -3.47 -17.22 7.06
C ALA A 118 -4.75 -17.93 7.53
N LYS A 119 -4.86 -18.17 8.84
CA LYS A 119 -6.05 -18.78 9.45
C LYS A 119 -7.19 -17.76 9.54
N LEU A 120 -8.45 -18.23 9.61
CA LEU A 120 -9.65 -17.38 9.71
C LEU A 120 -9.54 -16.36 10.85
N ARG A 121 -9.01 -16.78 12.01
CA ARG A 121 -8.78 -15.90 13.17
C ARG A 121 -7.89 -14.70 12.83
N ALA A 122 -6.83 -14.92 12.06
CA ALA A 122 -5.84 -13.90 11.73
C ALA A 122 -6.42 -12.92 10.70
N ILE A 123 -7.09 -13.45 9.68
CA ILE A 123 -7.79 -12.65 8.66
C ILE A 123 -8.82 -11.74 9.33
N ARG A 124 -9.74 -12.30 10.15
CA ARG A 124 -10.76 -11.50 10.85
C ARG A 124 -10.16 -10.46 11.78
N LYS A 125 -9.07 -10.79 12.48
CA LYS A 125 -8.44 -9.90 13.45
C LYS A 125 -7.70 -8.74 12.78
N ALA A 126 -7.18 -8.92 11.57
CA ALA A 126 -6.56 -7.85 10.80
C ALA A 126 -7.59 -6.98 10.07
N GLU A 127 -8.56 -7.60 9.39
CA GLU A 127 -9.54 -6.90 8.53
C GLU A 127 -10.62 -6.18 9.33
N ASN A 128 -10.94 -6.63 10.55
CA ASN A 128 -11.87 -5.94 11.43
C ASN A 128 -11.12 -4.90 12.29
N ARG A 129 -11.45 -3.63 12.08
CA ARG A 129 -10.81 -2.50 12.75
C ARG A 129 -10.90 -2.53 14.27
N GLU A 130 -12.02 -2.99 14.85
CA GLU A 130 -12.17 -3.08 16.31
C GLU A 130 -11.26 -4.17 16.88
N PHE A 131 -11.20 -5.33 16.22
CA PHE A 131 -10.31 -6.42 16.62
C PHE A 131 -8.84 -6.05 16.45
N PHE A 132 -8.50 -5.34 15.38
CA PHE A 132 -7.16 -4.84 15.14
C PHE A 132 -6.76 -3.81 16.20
N SER A 133 -7.63 -2.84 16.50
CA SER A 133 -7.40 -1.83 17.55
C SER A 133 -7.22 -2.46 18.93
N ALA A 134 -8.08 -3.43 19.28
CA ALA A 134 -7.93 -4.18 20.52
C ALA A 134 -6.61 -4.96 20.57
N ALA A 135 -6.18 -5.53 19.44
CA ALA A 135 -4.90 -6.22 19.31
C ALA A 135 -3.72 -5.26 19.53
N MET A 136 -3.71 -4.09 18.87
CA MET A 136 -2.66 -3.08 19.02
C MET A 136 -2.55 -2.60 20.46
N LYS A 137 -3.70 -2.29 21.08
CA LYS A 137 -3.77 -1.90 22.50
C LYS A 137 -3.20 -2.98 23.43
N LYS A 138 -3.52 -4.25 23.18
CA LYS A 138 -3.02 -5.38 23.98
C LYS A 138 -1.49 -5.48 23.91
N ILE A 139 -0.91 -5.26 22.73
CA ILE A 139 0.54 -5.21 22.57
C ILE A 139 1.11 -3.81 22.79
N GLY A 140 0.41 -2.86 23.40
CA GLY A 140 0.96 -1.55 23.74
C GLY A 140 1.48 -0.75 22.54
N LEU A 141 0.87 -0.91 21.37
CA LEU A 141 1.11 -0.08 20.20
C LEU A 141 -0.02 0.93 20.03
N GLU A 142 0.36 2.14 19.64
CA GLU A 142 -0.59 3.23 19.45
C GLU A 142 -1.21 3.16 18.06
N MET A 143 -2.50 3.49 17.97
CA MET A 143 -3.20 3.76 16.72
C MET A 143 -3.77 5.17 16.79
N ALA A 144 -4.21 5.71 15.65
CA ALA A 144 -5.01 6.92 15.62
C ALA A 144 -6.18 6.82 16.62
N LYS A 145 -6.39 7.87 17.42
CA LYS A 145 -7.53 7.90 18.34
C LYS A 145 -8.82 7.96 17.53
N GLY A 146 -9.75 7.05 17.79
CA GLY A 146 -11.02 7.01 17.10
C GLY A 146 -12.17 6.57 17.99
N TYR A 147 -13.36 7.14 17.76
CA TYR A 147 -14.59 6.83 18.48
C TYR A 147 -15.74 6.66 17.49
N PHE A 148 -16.54 5.62 17.70
CA PHE A 148 -17.83 5.50 17.02
C PHE A 148 -18.84 6.42 17.70
N VAL A 149 -19.48 7.24 16.88
CA VAL A 149 -20.43 8.28 17.27
C VAL A 149 -21.77 7.94 16.62
N ARG A 150 -22.83 7.89 17.42
CA ARG A 150 -24.21 7.58 17.01
C ARG A 150 -25.20 8.68 17.36
N ASN A 151 -24.77 9.66 18.14
CA ASN A 151 -25.59 10.79 18.60
C ASN A 151 -24.73 12.02 18.91
N GLU A 152 -25.37 13.17 19.09
CA GLU A 152 -24.68 14.45 19.32
C GLU A 152 -23.88 14.49 20.63
N LYS A 153 -24.29 13.71 21.65
CA LYS A 153 -23.55 13.61 22.91
C LYS A 153 -22.22 12.89 22.70
N GLU A 154 -22.23 11.72 22.06
CA GLU A 154 -21.02 10.99 21.67
C GLU A 154 -20.13 11.83 20.74
N ALA A 155 -20.75 12.61 19.84
CA ALA A 155 -20.00 13.53 18.97
C ALA A 155 -19.25 14.59 19.77
N LYS A 156 -19.88 15.16 20.81
CA LYS A 156 -19.24 16.15 21.67
C LYS A 156 -18.10 15.53 22.48
N GLU A 157 -18.31 14.35 23.06
CA GLU A 157 -17.27 13.63 23.80
C GLU A 157 -16.06 13.29 22.91
N ALA A 158 -16.30 12.78 21.70
CA ALA A 158 -15.23 12.49 20.74
C ALA A 158 -14.43 13.74 20.33
N LEU A 159 -15.10 14.89 20.17
CA LEU A 159 -14.44 16.16 19.85
C LEU A 159 -13.56 16.67 21.01
N GLU A 160 -14.03 16.52 22.26
CA GLU A 160 -13.28 16.92 23.45
C GLU A 160 -12.02 16.05 23.65
N GLU A 161 -12.11 14.75 23.35
CA GLU A 161 -11.00 13.80 23.49
C GLU A 161 -9.95 13.87 22.36
N ILE A 162 -10.39 14.06 21.11
CA ILE A 162 -9.50 14.07 19.94
C ILE A 162 -8.96 15.48 19.66
N GLY A 163 -9.83 16.49 19.72
CA GLY A 163 -9.51 17.85 19.26
C GLY A 163 -9.60 18.01 17.73
N LEU A 164 -9.33 19.23 17.27
CA LEU A 164 -9.33 19.59 15.84
C LEU A 164 -7.89 19.77 15.34
N PRO A 165 -7.62 19.49 14.05
CA PRO A 165 -8.58 19.02 13.06
C PRO A 165 -8.89 17.52 13.18
N ILE A 166 -10.07 17.10 12.69
CA ILE A 166 -10.61 15.75 12.90
C ILE A 166 -11.21 15.16 11.62
N VAL A 167 -11.12 13.84 11.47
CA VAL A 167 -11.65 13.09 10.33
C VAL A 167 -12.95 12.40 10.73
N ILE A 168 -13.95 12.49 9.86
CA ILE A 168 -15.29 11.95 10.05
C ILE A 168 -15.54 10.93 8.93
N ARG A 169 -15.90 9.69 9.27
CA ARG A 169 -16.19 8.61 8.29
C ARG A 169 -17.48 7.87 8.68
N PRO A 170 -18.54 7.96 7.88
CA PRO A 170 -19.75 7.19 8.12
C PRO A 170 -19.47 5.68 8.04
N SER A 171 -20.06 4.92 8.96
CA SER A 171 -19.99 3.47 8.94
C SER A 171 -20.87 2.92 7.81
N PHE A 172 -20.41 1.85 7.16
CA PHE A 172 -21.13 1.13 6.08
C PHE A 172 -21.45 1.96 4.83
N THR A 173 -20.70 3.04 4.56
CA THR A 173 -20.76 3.76 3.28
C THR A 173 -19.57 3.39 2.39
N LEU A 174 -19.77 3.41 1.06
CA LEU A 174 -18.72 3.14 0.08
C LEU A 174 -18.03 4.44 -0.35
N GLY A 175 -16.73 4.38 -0.66
CA GLY A 175 -15.99 5.48 -1.28
C GLY A 175 -15.87 6.76 -0.44
N GLY A 176 -15.97 6.67 0.89
CA GLY A 176 -15.94 7.84 1.77
C GLY A 176 -17.17 8.75 1.66
N THR A 177 -18.27 8.24 1.09
CA THR A 177 -19.56 8.96 1.01
C THR A 177 -20.00 9.39 2.40
N GLY A 178 -20.26 10.69 2.57
CA GLY A 178 -20.63 11.34 3.83
C GLY A 178 -19.48 11.60 4.78
N GLY A 179 -18.27 11.17 4.42
CA GLY A 179 -17.04 11.50 5.12
C GLY A 179 -16.70 12.98 5.04
N GLY A 180 -15.79 13.40 5.91
CA GLY A 180 -15.41 14.81 5.99
C GLY A 180 -14.17 15.01 6.84
N PHE A 181 -13.62 16.20 6.69
CA PHE A 181 -12.54 16.74 7.49
C PHE A 181 -13.06 18.03 8.10
N ALA A 182 -12.86 18.21 9.40
CA ALA A 182 -13.31 19.40 10.11
C ALA A 182 -12.14 20.07 10.81
N GLU A 183 -11.93 21.35 10.49
CA GLU A 183 -10.96 22.22 11.17
C GLU A 183 -11.64 23.09 12.22
N THR A 184 -12.96 23.30 12.09
CA THR A 184 -13.76 24.06 13.05
C THR A 184 -14.82 23.19 13.69
N LYS A 185 -15.28 23.60 14.88
CA LYS A 185 -16.36 22.91 15.58
C LYS A 185 -17.66 22.90 14.77
N ALA A 186 -17.93 23.96 14.02
CA ALA A 186 -19.13 24.08 13.19
C ALA A 186 -19.11 23.02 12.08
N ASP A 187 -18.00 22.93 11.34
CA ASP A 187 -17.81 21.94 10.28
C ASP A 187 -17.91 20.52 10.82
N TYR A 188 -17.38 20.28 12.03
CA TYR A 188 -17.44 18.98 12.69
C TYR A 188 -18.87 18.52 12.95
N TYR A 189 -19.68 19.35 13.63
CA TYR A 189 -21.06 18.97 13.94
C TYR A 189 -21.91 18.83 12.68
N GLU A 190 -21.66 19.63 11.65
CA GLU A 190 -22.32 19.48 10.35
C GLU A 190 -21.93 18.15 9.69
N ALA A 191 -20.64 17.85 9.61
CA ALA A 191 -20.13 16.61 9.03
C ALA A 191 -20.63 15.36 9.77
N VAL A 192 -20.68 15.39 11.10
CA VAL A 192 -21.22 14.26 11.89
C VAL A 192 -22.72 14.10 11.63
N ARG A 193 -23.52 15.18 11.63
CA ARG A 193 -24.97 15.07 11.34
C ARG A 193 -25.23 14.51 9.95
N ARG A 194 -24.48 14.99 8.94
CA ARG A 194 -24.54 14.45 7.58
C ARG A 194 -24.14 12.96 7.57
N GLY A 195 -23.02 12.63 8.20
CA GLY A 195 -22.52 11.26 8.24
C GLY A 195 -23.48 10.28 8.92
N LEU A 196 -24.14 10.69 10.01
CA LEU A 196 -25.16 9.88 10.68
C LEU A 196 -26.38 9.66 9.80
N ALA A 197 -26.78 10.65 9.00
CA ALA A 197 -27.90 10.52 8.07
C ALA A 197 -27.57 9.64 6.86
N GLU A 198 -26.31 9.63 6.43
CA GLU A 198 -25.85 8.85 5.28
C GLU A 198 -25.45 7.41 5.66
N SER A 199 -25.09 7.17 6.92
CA SER A 199 -24.78 5.82 7.41
C SER A 199 -26.04 4.94 7.43
N PRO A 200 -26.04 3.75 6.81
CA PRO A 200 -27.15 2.80 6.87
C PRO A 200 -27.49 2.32 8.29
N ILE A 201 -26.56 2.47 9.24
CA ILE A 201 -26.71 2.07 10.64
C ILE A 201 -26.69 3.28 11.59
N SER A 202 -26.75 4.50 11.06
CA SER A 202 -26.67 5.75 11.83
C SER A 202 -25.46 5.83 12.75
N GLU A 203 -24.27 5.50 12.23
CA GLU A 203 -23.01 5.50 12.97
C GLU A 203 -21.90 6.15 12.15
N VAL A 204 -21.03 6.89 12.82
CA VAL A 204 -19.89 7.57 12.23
C VAL A 204 -18.66 7.32 13.06
N LEU A 205 -17.56 6.90 12.44
CA LEU A 205 -16.25 6.91 13.06
C LEU A 205 -15.66 8.32 12.99
N VAL A 206 -15.36 8.88 14.16
CA VAL A 206 -14.64 10.14 14.32
C VAL A 206 -13.22 9.81 14.77
N GLU A 207 -12.22 10.30 14.04
CA GLU A 207 -10.81 9.91 14.20
C GLU A 207 -9.84 11.11 14.13
N GLU A 208 -8.76 11.02 14.90
CA GLU A 208 -7.61 11.93 14.86
C GLU A 208 -7.11 12.16 13.44
N CYS A 209 -6.90 13.43 13.07
CA CYS A 209 -6.31 13.75 11.78
C CYS A 209 -4.80 13.51 11.80
N LEU A 210 -4.35 12.59 10.94
CA LEU A 210 -2.94 12.34 10.70
C LEU A 210 -2.44 12.93 9.38
N ILE A 211 -3.24 13.78 8.71
CA ILE A 211 -2.87 14.37 7.41
C ILE A 211 -1.56 15.15 7.55
N GLY A 212 -0.64 14.92 6.63
CA GLY A 212 0.68 15.56 6.63
C GLY A 212 1.74 14.82 7.46
N TRP A 213 1.37 13.78 8.23
CA TRP A 213 2.37 12.92 8.87
C TRP A 213 3.12 12.08 7.83
N LYS A 214 4.34 11.66 8.15
CA LYS A 214 5.12 10.75 7.29
C LYS A 214 4.48 9.37 7.31
N GLU A 215 4.39 8.71 6.16
CA GLU A 215 3.77 7.39 6.02
C GLU A 215 4.81 6.34 5.59
N PHE A 216 4.84 5.22 6.30
CA PHE A 216 5.82 4.14 6.10
C PHE A 216 5.12 2.79 6.00
N GLU A 217 5.71 1.90 5.20
CA GLU A 217 5.26 0.52 5.07
C GLU A 217 6.43 -0.44 5.30
N LEU A 218 6.22 -1.50 6.07
CA LEU A 218 7.16 -2.60 6.22
C LEU A 218 6.54 -3.89 5.68
N GLU A 219 7.25 -4.55 4.77
CA GLU A 219 6.93 -5.89 4.28
C GLU A 219 7.57 -6.92 5.18
N VAL A 220 6.75 -7.75 5.83
CA VAL A 220 7.17 -8.68 6.88
C VAL A 220 6.83 -10.10 6.48
N ILE A 221 7.75 -11.03 6.74
CA ILE A 221 7.50 -12.47 6.58
C ILE A 221 7.74 -13.18 7.90
N ARG A 222 6.85 -14.14 8.23
CA ARG A 222 6.96 -15.01 9.41
C ARG A 222 6.75 -16.47 9.05
N ASP A 223 7.50 -17.36 9.72
CA ASP A 223 7.38 -18.82 9.63
C ASP A 223 6.92 -19.49 10.93
N LEU A 224 6.72 -20.82 10.87
CA LEU A 224 6.28 -21.64 12.02
C LEU A 224 7.32 -21.77 13.14
N ALA A 225 8.59 -21.51 12.85
CA ALA A 225 9.65 -21.46 13.86
C ALA A 225 9.70 -20.11 14.58
N ASP A 226 8.74 -19.21 14.28
CA ASP A 226 8.66 -17.84 14.77
C ASP A 226 9.84 -16.96 14.34
N ASN A 227 10.52 -17.33 13.24
CA ASN A 227 11.44 -16.43 12.58
C ASN A 227 10.63 -15.32 11.90
N VAL A 228 11.07 -14.08 12.06
CA VAL A 228 10.43 -12.91 11.44
C VAL A 228 11.51 -12.04 10.81
N ILE A 229 11.30 -11.64 9.56
CA ILE A 229 12.20 -10.76 8.81
C ILE A 229 11.43 -9.58 8.21
N ILE A 230 12.09 -8.43 8.14
CA ILE A 230 11.64 -7.30 7.32
C ILE A 230 12.27 -7.43 5.94
N VAL A 231 11.46 -7.68 4.92
CA VAL A 231 11.93 -7.83 3.54
C VAL A 231 12.23 -6.48 2.91
N CYS A 232 11.40 -5.47 3.18
CA CYS A 232 11.56 -4.15 2.59
C CYS A 232 10.93 -3.09 3.50
N SER A 233 11.56 -1.93 3.56
CA SER A 233 10.96 -0.70 4.08
C SER A 233 10.65 0.25 2.95
N ILE A 234 9.48 0.89 3.04
CA ILE A 234 8.99 1.83 2.04
C ILE A 234 8.63 3.13 2.77
N GLU A 235 9.11 4.25 2.25
CA GLU A 235 8.71 5.58 2.68
C GLU A 235 7.87 6.24 1.60
N ASN A 236 6.74 6.81 1.99
CA ASN A 236 5.88 7.54 1.07
C ASN A 236 6.42 8.97 0.90
N PHE A 237 6.56 9.39 -0.36
CA PHE A 237 6.91 10.77 -0.71
C PHE A 237 5.73 11.71 -0.45
N ASP A 238 4.52 11.28 -0.84
CA ASP A 238 3.29 11.99 -0.50
C ASP A 238 2.91 11.63 0.95
N PRO A 239 2.68 12.59 1.85
CA PRO A 239 2.39 12.30 3.24
C PRO A 239 0.98 11.72 3.44
N MET A 240 0.72 11.24 4.67
CA MET A 240 -0.58 10.74 5.12
C MET A 240 -1.72 11.64 4.62
N GLY A 241 -2.75 11.01 4.09
CA GLY A 241 -3.89 11.67 3.44
C GLY A 241 -3.98 11.36 1.94
N VAL A 242 -2.88 10.92 1.32
CA VAL A 242 -2.87 10.27 0.02
C VAL A 242 -2.64 8.78 0.24
N HIS A 243 -3.51 7.93 -0.31
CA HIS A 243 -3.39 6.48 -0.17
C HIS A 243 -2.06 5.99 -0.77
N THR A 244 -1.36 5.06 -0.10
CA THR A 244 -0.06 4.51 -0.55
C THR A 244 -0.03 4.07 -2.03
N GLY A 245 -1.16 3.55 -2.54
CA GLY A 245 -1.32 3.18 -3.95
C GLY A 245 -1.32 4.36 -4.92
N ASP A 246 -1.79 5.53 -4.48
CA ASP A 246 -1.76 6.81 -5.21
C ASP A 246 -0.58 7.71 -4.78
N SER A 247 0.25 7.26 -3.84
CA SER A 247 1.46 7.97 -3.45
C SER A 247 2.65 7.56 -4.33
N ILE A 248 3.53 8.50 -4.60
CA ILE A 248 4.92 8.22 -4.93
C ILE A 248 5.55 7.59 -3.68
N THR A 249 6.29 6.50 -3.86
CA THR A 249 6.94 5.80 -2.74
C THR A 249 8.36 5.41 -3.08
N VAL A 250 9.19 5.27 -2.05
CA VAL A 250 10.63 5.03 -2.17
C VAL A 250 11.04 3.85 -1.29
N ALA A 251 11.90 2.98 -1.83
CA ALA A 251 12.58 1.94 -1.07
C ALA A 251 14.11 2.10 -1.19
N PRO A 252 14.87 1.98 -0.07
CA PRO A 252 14.39 1.80 1.30
C PRO A 252 13.80 3.10 1.88
N ALA A 253 13.37 3.09 3.14
CA ALA A 253 13.11 4.33 3.88
C ALA A 253 14.37 5.22 3.96
N GLN A 254 14.21 6.55 3.88
CA GLN A 254 15.27 7.54 3.76
C GLN A 254 15.42 8.42 5.01
N THR A 255 14.32 8.81 5.64
CA THR A 255 14.30 9.88 6.67
C THR A 255 14.12 9.38 8.10
N LEU A 256 14.31 8.08 8.32
CA LEU A 256 14.31 7.46 9.64
C LEU A 256 15.73 7.42 10.22
N THR A 257 15.86 7.82 11.48
CA THR A 257 17.02 7.38 12.26
C THR A 257 16.96 5.86 12.46
N ASP A 258 18.10 5.19 12.64
CA ASP A 258 18.11 3.74 12.92
C ASP A 258 17.24 3.41 14.14
N ARG A 259 17.21 4.24 15.18
CA ARG A 259 16.31 4.06 16.34
C ARG A 259 14.84 3.99 15.95
N GLN A 260 14.36 4.95 15.16
CA GLN A 260 12.98 4.95 14.68
C GLN A 260 12.71 3.74 13.78
N TYR A 261 13.68 3.38 12.93
CA TYR A 261 13.56 2.18 12.10
C TYR A 261 13.43 0.91 12.94
N GLN A 262 14.25 0.74 13.98
CA GLN A 262 14.16 -0.40 14.89
C GLN A 262 12.84 -0.40 15.67
N GLU A 263 12.30 0.76 16.06
CA GLU A 263 10.98 0.86 16.69
C GLU A 263 9.86 0.37 15.75
N LEU A 264 9.89 0.76 14.47
CA LEU A 264 8.95 0.27 13.44
C LEU A 264 9.12 -1.23 13.19
N ARG A 265 10.37 -1.70 13.12
CA ARG A 265 10.71 -3.12 12.95
C ARG A 265 10.19 -3.97 14.11
N ASP A 266 10.45 -3.58 15.35
CA ASP A 266 9.99 -4.28 16.54
C ASP A 266 8.47 -4.25 16.67
N ALA A 267 7.84 -3.11 16.37
CA ALA A 267 6.39 -3.00 16.29
C ALA A 267 5.83 -3.99 15.27
N SER A 268 6.40 -4.04 14.07
CA SER A 268 5.98 -4.94 13.00
C SER A 268 6.05 -6.42 13.39
N ILE A 269 7.14 -6.81 14.06
CA ILE A 269 7.32 -8.17 14.59
C ILE A 269 6.25 -8.50 15.64
N ARG A 270 5.91 -7.56 16.53
CA ARG A 270 4.86 -7.76 17.54
C ARG A 270 3.48 -7.85 16.90
N ILE A 271 3.21 -7.03 15.89
CA ILE A 271 1.96 -6.95 15.15
C ILE A 271 1.68 -8.29 14.45
N ILE A 272 2.63 -8.80 13.64
CA ILE A 272 2.43 -10.04 12.89
C ILE A 272 2.20 -11.24 13.83
N ARG A 273 2.89 -11.26 14.98
CA ARG A 273 2.69 -12.26 16.04
C ARG A 273 1.32 -12.16 16.71
N GLU A 274 0.90 -10.96 17.09
CA GLU A 274 -0.37 -10.75 17.80
C GLU A 274 -1.58 -11.03 16.90
N ILE A 275 -1.53 -10.60 15.63
CA ILE A 275 -2.58 -10.93 14.67
C ILE A 275 -2.62 -12.44 14.40
N GLY A 276 -1.46 -13.11 14.49
CA GLY A 276 -1.36 -14.55 14.38
C GLY A 276 -1.22 -15.04 12.94
N VAL A 277 -0.56 -14.24 12.09
CA VAL A 277 -0.07 -14.73 10.79
C VAL A 277 1.19 -15.55 11.08
N GLU A 278 1.08 -16.87 10.96
CA GLU A 278 2.15 -17.82 11.35
C GLU A 278 2.96 -18.30 10.15
N THR A 279 2.43 -18.22 8.93
CA THR A 279 3.08 -18.75 7.72
C THR A 279 2.83 -17.87 6.51
N GLY A 280 3.66 -16.85 6.29
CA GLY A 280 3.54 -16.01 5.10
C GLY A 280 3.96 -14.57 5.29
N GLY A 281 3.64 -13.76 4.28
CA GLY A 281 3.93 -12.33 4.25
C GLY A 281 2.73 -11.46 4.63
N SER A 282 3.02 -10.30 5.22
CA SER A 282 2.07 -9.23 5.53
C SER A 282 2.70 -7.87 5.29
N ASN A 283 1.88 -6.90 4.90
CA ASN A 283 2.26 -5.48 4.83
C ASN A 283 1.74 -4.75 6.07
N ILE A 284 2.57 -3.94 6.73
CA ILE A 284 2.21 -3.17 7.92
C ILE A 284 2.49 -1.70 7.67
N GLN A 285 1.53 -0.84 7.98
CA GLN A 285 1.60 0.60 7.74
C GLN A 285 1.68 1.40 9.03
N PHE A 286 2.51 2.45 9.01
CA PHE A 286 2.75 3.36 10.13
C PHE A 286 2.66 4.81 9.67
N ALA A 287 2.23 5.69 10.56
CA ALA A 287 2.44 7.11 10.43
C ALA A 287 3.38 7.63 11.52
N ILE A 288 4.24 8.58 11.16
CA ILE A 288 5.16 9.24 12.09
C ILE A 288 4.95 10.74 12.04
N ASN A 289 4.72 11.34 13.20
CA ASN A 289 4.66 12.78 13.32
C ASN A 289 6.06 13.38 13.10
N PRO A 290 6.26 14.23 12.09
CA PRO A 290 7.58 14.80 11.79
C PRO A 290 8.10 15.76 12.88
N GLU A 291 7.23 16.33 13.70
CA GLU A 291 7.61 17.32 14.72
C GLU A 291 8.14 16.67 16.00
N ASN A 292 7.57 15.53 16.41
CA ASN A 292 7.88 14.91 17.72
C ASN A 292 8.24 13.42 17.64
N GLY A 293 8.16 12.81 16.46
CA GLY A 293 8.51 11.39 16.27
C GLY A 293 7.48 10.39 16.79
N ARG A 294 6.27 10.79 17.20
CA ARG A 294 5.19 9.88 17.61
C ARG A 294 4.85 8.92 16.46
N ILE A 295 4.91 7.63 16.74
CA ILE A 295 4.60 6.55 15.80
C ILE A 295 3.22 6.00 16.11
N VAL A 296 2.39 5.87 15.08
CA VAL A 296 1.08 5.22 15.16
C VAL A 296 0.97 4.14 14.09
N VAL A 297 0.35 3.01 14.44
CA VAL A 297 0.01 1.94 13.50
C VAL A 297 -1.27 2.32 12.77
N ILE A 298 -1.28 2.16 11.45
CA ILE A 298 -2.44 2.44 10.60
C ILE A 298 -3.24 1.17 10.35
N GLU A 299 -2.61 0.16 9.74
CA GLU A 299 -3.24 -1.12 9.42
C GLU A 299 -2.19 -2.22 9.20
N MET A 300 -2.67 -3.48 9.11
CA MET A 300 -1.90 -4.58 8.55
C MET A 300 -2.77 -5.37 7.56
N ASN A 301 -2.19 -5.70 6.41
CA ASN A 301 -2.78 -6.57 5.40
C ASN A 301 -2.22 -8.00 5.55
N PRO A 302 -3.02 -9.01 5.95
CA PRO A 302 -2.55 -10.38 6.26
C PRO A 302 -2.38 -11.25 5.00
N ARG A 303 -1.81 -10.69 3.94
CA ARG A 303 -1.68 -11.28 2.61
C ARG A 303 -0.58 -10.58 1.82
N VAL A 304 -0.27 -11.12 0.64
CA VAL A 304 0.47 -10.35 -0.38
C VAL A 304 -0.35 -9.13 -0.82
N SER A 305 0.37 -8.12 -1.29
CA SER A 305 -0.16 -6.81 -1.66
C SER A 305 0.58 -6.25 -2.88
N ARG A 306 0.08 -5.14 -3.40
CA ARG A 306 0.82 -4.25 -4.32
C ARG A 306 2.21 -3.94 -3.76
N SER A 307 2.28 -3.55 -2.49
CA SER A 307 3.53 -3.21 -1.81
C SER A 307 4.47 -4.41 -1.70
N SER A 308 3.96 -5.63 -1.51
CA SER A 308 4.78 -6.84 -1.52
C SER A 308 5.34 -7.16 -2.90
N ALA A 309 4.58 -6.87 -3.97
CA ALA A 309 5.05 -7.06 -5.34
C ALA A 309 6.14 -6.03 -5.68
N LEU A 310 5.93 -4.77 -5.30
CA LEU A 310 6.93 -3.69 -5.37
C LEU A 310 8.19 -4.06 -4.60
N ALA A 311 8.06 -4.49 -3.34
CA ALA A 311 9.17 -4.90 -2.50
C ALA A 311 9.93 -6.10 -3.07
N SER A 312 9.22 -7.09 -3.60
CA SER A 312 9.85 -8.24 -4.24
C SER A 312 10.70 -7.83 -5.44
N LYS A 313 10.25 -6.83 -6.20
CA LYS A 313 11.02 -6.25 -7.31
C LYS A 313 12.16 -5.39 -6.80
N ALA A 314 11.95 -4.61 -5.74
CA ALA A 314 12.94 -3.70 -5.18
C ALA A 314 14.15 -4.45 -4.63
N THR A 315 13.91 -5.56 -3.93
CA THR A 315 14.97 -6.29 -3.22
C THR A 315 15.42 -7.54 -3.96
N GLY A 316 14.64 -8.01 -4.92
CA GLY A 316 14.84 -9.31 -5.57
C GLY A 316 14.41 -10.49 -4.70
N PHE A 317 13.88 -10.26 -3.49
CA PHE A 317 13.36 -11.31 -2.61
C PHE A 317 11.94 -11.72 -3.05
N PRO A 318 11.68 -12.98 -3.46
CA PRO A 318 10.39 -13.36 -4.03
C PRO A 318 9.35 -13.68 -2.93
N ILE A 319 8.71 -12.63 -2.37
CA ILE A 319 7.82 -12.74 -1.20
C ILE A 319 6.71 -13.79 -1.40
N ALA A 320 5.99 -13.74 -2.52
CA ALA A 320 4.88 -14.66 -2.78
C ALA A 320 5.34 -16.13 -2.89
N LYS A 321 6.48 -16.38 -3.55
CA LYS A 321 7.11 -17.71 -3.63
C LYS A 321 7.47 -18.25 -2.25
N VAL A 322 8.14 -17.42 -1.44
CA VAL A 322 8.56 -17.79 -0.08
C VAL A 322 7.33 -18.03 0.79
N ALA A 323 6.36 -17.12 0.79
CA ALA A 323 5.13 -17.26 1.56
C ALA A 323 4.33 -18.53 1.21
N ALA A 324 4.29 -18.93 -0.08
CA ALA A 324 3.67 -20.19 -0.50
C ALA A 324 4.39 -21.42 0.08
N LYS A 325 5.73 -21.41 0.11
CA LYS A 325 6.52 -22.48 0.76
C LYS A 325 6.30 -22.51 2.28
N LEU A 326 6.28 -21.36 2.93
CA LEU A 326 6.01 -21.29 4.37
C LEU A 326 4.62 -21.84 4.72
N ALA A 327 3.62 -21.57 3.87
CA ALA A 327 2.24 -22.08 4.07
C ALA A 327 2.16 -23.62 4.07
N VAL A 328 3.16 -24.31 3.53
CA VAL A 328 3.24 -25.76 3.47
C VAL A 328 4.33 -26.36 4.36
N GLY A 329 4.78 -25.59 5.36
CA GLY A 329 5.57 -26.10 6.50
C GLY A 329 7.06 -25.80 6.47
N TYR A 330 7.59 -25.21 5.40
CA TYR A 330 8.98 -24.76 5.37
C TYR A 330 9.22 -23.68 6.43
N THR A 331 10.45 -23.61 6.92
CA THR A 331 10.98 -22.45 7.64
C THR A 331 11.89 -21.62 6.73
N LEU A 332 12.11 -20.35 7.08
CA LEU A 332 12.89 -19.40 6.27
C LEU A 332 14.33 -19.86 6.03
N ASP A 333 14.92 -20.57 6.98
CA ASP A 333 16.27 -21.13 6.89
C ASP A 333 16.36 -22.36 5.97
N GLU A 334 15.25 -23.06 5.72
CA GLU A 334 15.16 -24.20 4.79
C GLU A 334 14.99 -23.76 3.33
N ILE A 335 14.61 -22.51 3.09
CA ILE A 335 14.41 -21.95 1.74
C ILE A 335 15.68 -21.24 1.29
N LEU A 336 16.22 -21.60 0.12
CA LEU A 336 17.38 -20.93 -0.45
C LEU A 336 16.99 -19.61 -1.13
N ASN A 337 17.82 -18.57 -1.00
CA ASN A 337 17.66 -17.32 -1.75
C ASN A 337 17.89 -17.55 -3.26
N ASP A 338 16.88 -17.23 -4.08
CA ASP A 338 16.87 -17.46 -5.52
C ASP A 338 18.00 -16.75 -6.28
N ILE A 339 18.42 -15.57 -5.83
CA ILE A 339 19.39 -14.73 -6.54
C ILE A 339 20.81 -15.12 -6.18
N THR A 340 21.14 -15.14 -4.89
CA THR A 340 22.50 -15.47 -4.43
C THR A 340 22.78 -16.96 -4.53
N LYS A 341 21.75 -17.81 -4.38
CA LYS A 341 21.83 -19.29 -4.39
C LYS A 341 22.76 -19.89 -3.33
N THR A 342 23.24 -19.08 -2.40
CA THR A 342 24.22 -19.49 -1.37
C THR A 342 23.80 -19.07 0.03
N THR A 343 22.80 -18.21 0.17
CA THR A 343 22.26 -17.76 1.45
C THR A 343 20.84 -18.29 1.64
N PRO A 344 20.37 -18.52 2.87
CA PRO A 344 18.97 -18.84 3.12
C PRO A 344 18.06 -17.63 2.85
N ALA A 345 16.75 -17.85 2.91
CA ALA A 345 15.72 -16.81 2.85
C ALA A 345 15.51 -16.13 4.23
N SER A 346 16.11 -16.65 5.31
CA SER A 346 16.11 -16.08 6.66
C SER A 346 17.08 -14.90 6.81
N PHE A 347 16.93 -13.87 5.98
CA PHE A 347 17.72 -12.63 6.04
C PHE A 347 16.87 -11.41 5.67
N GLU A 348 17.31 -10.23 6.09
CA GLU A 348 16.73 -8.95 5.66
C GLU A 348 17.57 -8.40 4.49
N PRO A 349 16.98 -8.19 3.30
CA PRO A 349 17.70 -7.63 2.15
C PRO A 349 18.29 -6.24 2.43
N ALA A 350 19.53 -6.04 2.01
CA ALA A 350 20.18 -4.73 1.95
C ALA A 350 20.42 -4.35 0.49
N ILE A 351 19.91 -3.20 0.07
CA ILE A 351 20.04 -2.70 -1.31
C ILE A 351 20.98 -1.50 -1.35
N ASP A 352 21.81 -1.43 -2.39
CA ASP A 352 22.81 -0.38 -2.61
C ASP A 352 22.36 0.64 -3.67
N TYR A 353 21.05 0.73 -3.86
CA TYR A 353 20.36 1.61 -4.78
C TYR A 353 19.05 2.11 -4.16
N CYS A 354 18.47 3.13 -4.78
CA CYS A 354 17.17 3.68 -4.49
C CYS A 354 16.16 3.21 -5.52
N VAL A 355 14.96 2.86 -5.07
CA VAL A 355 13.82 2.50 -5.90
C VAL A 355 12.74 3.55 -5.72
N VAL A 356 12.21 4.08 -6.81
CA VAL A 356 11.09 5.02 -6.79
C VAL A 356 9.92 4.44 -7.58
N LYS A 357 8.77 4.34 -6.95
CA LYS A 357 7.48 4.03 -7.58
C LYS A 357 6.69 5.31 -7.79
N ILE A 358 6.08 5.45 -8.97
CA ILE A 358 5.13 6.54 -9.28
C ILE A 358 3.82 5.90 -9.79
N PRO A 359 2.65 6.23 -9.21
CA PRO A 359 1.36 5.78 -9.75
C PRO A 359 1.05 6.38 -11.11
N ARG A 360 0.21 5.71 -11.89
CA ARG A 360 -0.30 6.15 -13.19
C ARG A 360 -1.80 6.37 -13.10
N TRP A 361 -2.28 7.51 -13.58
CA TRP A 361 -3.71 7.88 -13.57
C TRP A 361 -4.21 8.25 -14.96
N ASP A 362 -5.41 7.81 -15.33
CA ASP A 362 -6.07 8.12 -16.61
C ASP A 362 -7.24 9.13 -16.44
N PHE A 363 -7.05 10.20 -15.67
CA PHE A 363 -8.11 11.18 -15.39
C PHE A 363 -8.67 11.83 -16.67
N GLU A 364 -7.89 11.92 -17.74
CA GLU A 364 -8.32 12.44 -19.04
C GLU A 364 -9.48 11.64 -19.66
N LYS A 365 -9.64 10.37 -19.28
CA LYS A 365 -10.78 9.52 -19.70
C LYS A 365 -12.06 9.82 -18.90
N PHE A 366 -11.96 10.54 -17.78
CA PHE A 366 -13.05 10.74 -16.81
C PHE A 366 -13.25 12.22 -16.45
N LYS A 367 -13.75 13.02 -17.40
CA LYS A 367 -13.84 14.50 -17.29
C LYS A 367 -14.63 15.04 -16.08
N ASN A 368 -15.58 14.27 -15.54
CA ASN A 368 -16.46 14.69 -14.44
C ASN A 368 -16.06 14.09 -13.08
N VAL A 369 -14.87 13.49 -12.98
CA VAL A 369 -14.37 12.90 -11.73
C VAL A 369 -13.43 13.88 -11.05
N ASP A 370 -13.53 13.98 -9.73
CA ASP A 370 -12.58 14.74 -8.93
C ASP A 370 -11.18 14.10 -9.01
N ALA A 371 -10.23 14.84 -9.59
CA ALA A 371 -8.84 14.42 -9.75
C ALA A 371 -7.97 14.62 -8.49
N ARG A 372 -8.54 15.11 -7.38
CA ARG A 372 -7.87 15.18 -6.09
C ARG A 372 -7.50 13.77 -5.61
N LEU A 373 -6.25 13.59 -5.22
CA LEU A 373 -5.78 12.36 -4.58
C LEU A 373 -6.17 12.37 -3.10
N GLY A 374 -6.50 11.21 -2.56
CA GLY A 374 -6.94 11.07 -1.18
C GLY A 374 -6.75 9.65 -0.68
N VAL A 375 -7.45 9.29 0.38
CA VAL A 375 -7.40 7.94 0.97
C VAL A 375 -8.03 6.85 0.10
N GLN A 376 -8.80 7.21 -0.93
CA GLN A 376 -9.30 6.27 -1.93
C GLN A 376 -8.40 6.29 -3.17
N MET A 377 -7.87 5.12 -3.51
CA MET A 377 -7.03 4.94 -4.69
C MET A 377 -7.79 5.25 -5.99
N LYS A 378 -7.14 5.97 -6.91
CA LYS A 378 -7.66 6.33 -8.24
C LYS A 378 -6.68 5.99 -9.37
N SER A 379 -5.45 5.62 -9.04
CA SER A 379 -4.46 5.14 -10.01
C SER A 379 -4.86 3.81 -10.64
N VAL A 380 -4.49 3.65 -11.91
CA VAL A 380 -4.81 2.48 -12.76
C VAL A 380 -3.60 1.57 -12.97
N GLY A 381 -2.44 1.98 -12.46
CA GLY A 381 -1.19 1.25 -12.56
C GLY A 381 -0.06 2.02 -11.89
N GLU A 382 1.17 1.55 -12.06
CA GLU A 382 2.36 2.14 -11.46
C GLU A 382 3.61 1.84 -12.30
N VAL A 383 4.58 2.74 -12.25
CA VAL A 383 5.94 2.51 -12.77
C VAL A 383 6.91 2.45 -11.61
N MET A 384 7.95 1.65 -11.76
CA MET A 384 9.04 1.52 -10.80
C MET A 384 10.36 1.73 -11.53
N ALA A 385 11.28 2.50 -10.95
CA ALA A 385 12.63 2.62 -11.45
C ALA A 385 13.67 2.56 -10.34
N PHE A 386 14.87 2.13 -10.73
CA PHE A 386 16.04 1.99 -9.87
C PHE A 386 17.05 3.07 -10.21
N GLY A 387 17.75 3.62 -9.23
CA GLY A 387 18.87 4.53 -9.44
C GLY A 387 19.87 4.43 -8.28
N ARG A 388 21.12 4.83 -8.49
CA ARG A 388 22.14 4.86 -7.42
C ARG A 388 21.87 5.96 -6.40
N ASN A 389 20.95 6.87 -6.70
CA ASN A 389 20.42 7.89 -5.81
C ASN A 389 18.96 8.20 -6.18
N PHE A 390 18.28 8.94 -5.30
CA PHE A 390 16.87 9.28 -5.47
C PHE A 390 16.59 10.10 -6.75
N ARG A 391 17.44 11.08 -7.08
CA ARG A 391 17.25 11.94 -8.27
C ARG A 391 17.26 11.13 -9.56
N GLU A 392 18.20 10.20 -9.69
CA GLU A 392 18.28 9.28 -10.83
C GLU A 392 17.04 8.40 -10.90
N ALA A 393 16.65 7.76 -9.79
CA ALA A 393 15.48 6.89 -9.74
C ALA A 393 14.19 7.66 -10.08
N LEU A 394 13.99 8.85 -9.50
CA LEU A 394 12.84 9.71 -9.73
C LEU A 394 12.70 10.10 -11.21
N GLN A 395 13.79 10.60 -11.83
CA GLN A 395 13.75 10.99 -13.25
C GLN A 395 13.54 9.78 -14.17
N LYS A 396 14.07 8.61 -13.82
CA LYS A 396 13.81 7.35 -14.53
C LYS A 396 12.34 6.94 -14.43
N SER A 397 11.75 7.04 -13.24
CA SER A 397 10.32 6.75 -13.04
C SER A 397 9.45 7.71 -13.84
N LEU A 398 9.76 9.02 -13.84
CA LEU A 398 8.99 10.01 -14.59
C LEU A 398 8.98 9.74 -16.10
N ARG A 399 10.15 9.44 -16.69
CA ARG A 399 10.22 9.17 -18.12
C ARG A 399 9.62 7.82 -18.51
N GLY A 400 9.62 6.85 -17.59
CA GLY A 400 8.98 5.54 -17.77
C GLY A 400 7.50 5.52 -17.45
N LEU A 401 6.91 6.64 -17.04
CA LEU A 401 5.50 6.73 -16.64
C LEU A 401 4.54 6.67 -17.85
N GLU A 402 5.07 6.69 -19.08
CA GLU A 402 4.29 6.64 -20.33
C GLU A 402 3.22 7.73 -20.44
N ILE A 403 3.49 8.90 -19.86
CA ILE A 403 2.71 10.14 -20.02
C ILE A 403 3.39 11.12 -21.01
N GLY A 404 4.37 10.61 -21.76
CA GLY A 404 5.13 11.38 -22.75
C GLY A 404 6.04 12.45 -22.17
N ARG A 405 6.49 12.32 -20.91
CA ARG A 405 7.45 13.25 -20.29
C ARG A 405 8.86 12.68 -20.36
N ALA A 406 9.89 13.52 -20.49
CA ALA A 406 11.29 13.06 -20.53
C ALA A 406 11.96 12.97 -19.15
N GLY A 407 11.31 13.52 -18.12
CA GLY A 407 11.81 13.68 -16.77
C GLY A 407 10.96 14.70 -16.01
N LEU A 408 11.57 15.45 -15.10
CA LEU A 408 10.88 16.53 -14.37
C LEU A 408 10.87 17.83 -15.19
N GLY A 409 10.17 17.85 -16.33
CA GLY A 409 10.05 19.05 -17.18
C GLY A 409 11.13 19.18 -18.26
N SER A 410 11.25 20.38 -18.83
CA SER A 410 12.22 20.73 -19.88
C SER A 410 12.13 19.90 -21.18
N ASP A 411 10.94 19.37 -21.45
CA ASP A 411 10.64 18.49 -22.59
C ASP A 411 9.69 19.14 -23.61
N GLY A 412 9.51 20.46 -23.52
CA GLY A 412 8.57 21.22 -24.35
C GLY A 412 7.09 21.02 -24.00
N LYS A 413 6.79 20.28 -22.92
CA LYS A 413 5.41 20.01 -22.46
C LYS A 413 5.11 20.64 -21.10
N ASP A 414 5.91 21.62 -20.70
CA ASP A 414 5.67 22.39 -19.49
C ASP A 414 4.38 23.20 -19.63
N ILE A 415 3.51 23.09 -18.62
CA ILE A 415 2.20 23.77 -18.60
C ILE A 415 2.29 25.20 -18.08
N MET A 416 3.41 25.57 -17.46
CA MET A 416 3.71 26.91 -16.99
C MET A 416 5.11 27.30 -17.46
N ASN A 417 5.23 28.48 -18.08
CA ASN A 417 6.51 29.07 -18.42
C ASN A 417 6.90 30.09 -17.34
N VAL A 418 7.45 29.60 -16.23
CA VAL A 418 7.84 30.44 -15.09
C VAL A 418 9.13 31.21 -15.37
N LEU A 419 10.02 30.67 -16.20
CA LEU A 419 11.35 31.23 -16.45
C LEU A 419 11.27 32.60 -17.12
N ASP A 420 10.38 32.76 -18.10
CA ASP A 420 10.19 34.02 -18.86
C ASP A 420 9.39 35.09 -18.09
N MET A 421 8.94 34.79 -16.86
CA MET A 421 8.19 35.74 -16.05
C MET A 421 9.09 36.82 -15.44
N THR A 422 8.59 38.06 -15.41
CA THR A 422 9.19 39.14 -14.61
C THR A 422 9.20 38.78 -13.12
N GLN A 423 10.04 39.44 -12.32
CA GLN A 423 10.12 39.19 -10.87
C GLN A 423 8.76 39.41 -10.16
N GLN A 424 7.98 40.40 -10.59
CA GLN A 424 6.64 40.63 -10.03
C GLN A 424 5.67 39.50 -10.39
N GLN A 425 5.73 38.97 -11.62
CA GLN A 425 4.93 37.82 -12.04
C GLN A 425 5.35 36.54 -11.32
N LYS A 426 6.66 36.29 -11.13
CA LYS A 426 7.15 35.14 -10.35
C LYS A 426 6.63 35.15 -8.93
N LYS A 427 6.60 36.32 -8.27
CA LYS A 427 6.02 36.44 -6.93
C LYS A 427 4.54 36.01 -6.88
N PHE A 428 3.72 36.48 -7.82
CA PHE A 428 2.32 36.10 -7.90
C PHE A 428 2.16 34.61 -8.24
N ALA A 429 2.93 34.10 -9.21
CA ALA A 429 2.91 32.69 -9.58
C ALA A 429 3.32 31.79 -8.41
N LYS A 430 4.31 32.20 -7.62
CA LYS A 430 4.73 31.49 -6.40
C LYS A 430 3.55 31.32 -5.43
N GLU A 431 2.84 32.40 -5.12
CA GLU A 431 1.69 32.38 -4.19
C GLU A 431 0.57 31.46 -4.72
N ASP A 432 0.24 31.54 -6.01
CA ASP A 432 -0.78 30.68 -6.65
C ASP A 432 -0.37 29.19 -6.64
N ILE A 433 0.88 28.89 -7.01
CA ILE A 433 1.40 27.52 -7.03
C ILE A 433 1.40 26.93 -5.61
N LEU A 434 1.85 27.69 -4.61
CA LEU A 434 1.88 27.24 -3.21
C LEU A 434 0.49 26.92 -2.67
N GLU A 435 -0.55 27.63 -3.10
CA GLU A 435 -1.95 27.28 -2.77
C GLU A 435 -2.39 26.02 -3.51
N LYS A 436 -2.04 25.91 -4.79
CA LYS A 436 -2.44 24.79 -5.65
C LYS A 436 -1.88 23.44 -5.19
N ILE A 437 -0.62 23.40 -4.75
CA ILE A 437 0.05 22.15 -4.34
C ILE A 437 -0.42 21.61 -2.98
N LYS A 438 -1.18 22.40 -2.20
CA LYS A 438 -1.86 21.92 -0.98
C LYS A 438 -2.84 20.80 -1.27
N ILE A 439 -3.46 20.84 -2.46
CA ILE A 439 -4.39 19.81 -2.91
C ILE A 439 -3.60 18.80 -3.76
N PRO A 440 -3.35 17.58 -3.28
CA PRO A 440 -2.61 16.58 -4.04
C PRO A 440 -3.37 16.18 -5.31
N LYS A 441 -2.66 16.18 -6.43
CA LYS A 441 -3.12 15.82 -7.78
C LYS A 441 -2.00 15.08 -8.51
N ALA A 442 -2.35 14.35 -9.57
CA ALA A 442 -1.40 13.58 -10.37
C ALA A 442 -0.24 14.41 -10.95
N ASP A 443 -0.43 15.72 -11.15
CA ASP A 443 0.56 16.64 -11.67
C ASP A 443 1.35 17.41 -10.59
N ARG A 444 1.07 17.17 -9.29
CA ARG A 444 1.66 17.93 -8.16
C ARG A 444 3.18 17.99 -8.23
N LEU A 445 3.84 16.88 -8.58
CA LEU A 445 5.31 16.83 -8.68
C LEU A 445 5.88 17.87 -9.66
N PHE A 446 5.22 18.11 -10.80
CA PHE A 446 5.65 19.13 -11.76
C PHE A 446 5.45 20.56 -11.22
N TYR A 447 4.41 20.77 -10.42
CA TYR A 447 4.22 22.05 -9.73
C TYR A 447 5.27 22.33 -8.66
N LEU A 448 5.87 21.31 -8.04
CA LEU A 448 7.00 21.53 -7.12
C LEU A 448 8.19 22.17 -7.86
N ARG A 449 8.50 21.69 -9.08
CA ARG A 449 9.50 22.32 -9.93
C ARG A 449 9.14 23.77 -10.26
N TYR A 450 7.91 24.04 -10.68
CA TYR A 450 7.48 25.42 -10.99
C TYR A 450 7.56 26.33 -9.76
N ALA A 451 7.26 25.82 -8.55
CA ALA A 451 7.40 26.56 -7.31
C ALA A 451 8.86 26.98 -7.07
N PHE A 452 9.82 26.06 -7.23
CA PHE A 452 11.24 26.38 -7.12
C PHE A 452 11.70 27.40 -8.17
N GLN A 453 11.27 27.25 -9.42
CA GLN A 453 11.56 28.23 -10.48
C GLN A 453 10.97 29.62 -10.20
N ALA A 454 9.86 29.68 -9.46
CA ALA A 454 9.23 30.92 -9.00
C ALA A 454 9.89 31.51 -7.73
N GLY A 455 10.89 30.84 -7.17
CA GLY A 455 11.64 31.26 -5.98
C GLY A 455 11.00 30.83 -4.65
N ALA A 456 10.23 29.74 -4.62
CA ALA A 456 9.78 29.13 -3.37
C ALA A 456 10.92 28.44 -2.63
N THR A 457 10.90 28.54 -1.31
CA THR A 457 11.84 27.80 -0.46
C THR A 457 11.32 26.39 -0.18
N ILE A 458 12.22 25.50 0.26
CA ILE A 458 11.86 24.15 0.73
C ILE A 458 10.81 24.25 1.85
N ASP A 459 10.99 25.15 2.81
CA ASP A 459 10.06 25.33 3.93
C ASP A 459 8.66 25.78 3.47
N GLU A 460 8.58 26.69 2.49
CA GLU A 460 7.29 27.12 1.93
C GLU A 460 6.55 25.96 1.26
N ILE A 461 7.27 25.13 0.48
CA ILE A 461 6.68 23.96 -0.18
C ILE A 461 6.32 22.86 0.83
N HIS A 462 7.19 22.60 1.81
CA HIS A 462 6.94 21.63 2.88
C HIS A 462 5.67 22.00 3.65
N LYS A 463 5.53 23.27 4.05
CA LYS A 463 4.35 23.77 4.75
C LYS A 463 3.06 23.60 3.94
N SER A 464 3.12 23.76 2.62
CA SER A 464 1.96 23.56 1.76
C SER A 464 1.64 22.09 1.52
N THR A 465 2.63 21.19 1.49
CA THR A 465 2.44 19.84 0.95
C THR A 465 2.56 18.71 1.98
N GLY A 466 3.26 18.95 3.09
CA GLY A 466 3.72 17.96 4.07
C GLY A 466 4.81 17.01 3.56
N ILE A 467 5.31 17.18 2.32
CA ILE A 467 6.38 16.34 1.74
C ILE A 467 7.68 16.61 2.50
N ASP A 468 8.38 15.57 2.93
CA ASP A 468 9.59 15.72 3.74
C ASP A 468 10.66 16.60 3.03
N PRO A 469 11.30 17.55 3.75
CA PRO A 469 12.32 18.42 3.18
C PRO A 469 13.45 17.69 2.45
N TRP A 470 13.78 16.46 2.84
CA TRP A 470 14.80 15.66 2.17
C TRP A 470 14.47 15.40 0.69
N PHE A 471 13.20 15.10 0.37
CA PHE A 471 12.78 14.88 -1.01
C PHE A 471 12.74 16.21 -1.79
N LEU A 472 12.30 17.28 -1.14
CA LEU A 472 12.22 18.61 -1.73
C LEU A 472 13.60 19.17 -2.07
N ASP A 473 14.60 18.97 -1.21
CA ASP A 473 15.99 19.33 -1.47
C ASP A 473 16.56 18.59 -2.69
N ASN A 474 16.26 17.30 -2.82
CA ASN A 474 16.67 16.53 -4.00
C ASN A 474 15.99 17.02 -5.30
N ILE A 475 14.73 17.46 -5.23
CA ILE A 475 14.03 18.05 -6.37
C ILE A 475 14.65 19.42 -6.71
N LEU A 476 14.96 20.24 -5.70
CA LEU A 476 15.64 21.53 -5.90
C LEU A 476 16.98 21.34 -6.63
N GLN A 477 17.80 20.38 -6.23
CA GLN A 477 19.07 20.08 -6.92
C GLN A 477 18.87 19.68 -8.39
N ILE A 478 17.76 19.03 -8.75
CA ILE A 478 17.44 18.75 -10.17
C ILE A 478 17.15 20.07 -10.91
N VAL A 479 16.40 20.98 -10.29
CA VAL A 479 16.05 22.29 -10.86
C VAL A 479 17.27 23.20 -10.99
N GLU A 480 18.20 23.17 -10.03
CA GLU A 480 19.45 23.91 -10.08
C GLU A 480 20.32 23.49 -11.26
N VAL A 481 20.52 22.17 -11.45
CA VAL A 481 21.26 21.63 -12.60
C VAL A 481 20.57 21.97 -13.92
N GLU A 482 19.23 21.97 -13.96
CA GLU A 482 18.51 22.44 -15.14
C GLU A 482 18.85 23.89 -15.48
N ASN A 483 18.88 24.78 -14.48
CA ASN A 483 19.20 26.19 -14.69
C ASN A 483 20.65 26.37 -15.17
N GLU A 484 21.61 25.65 -14.58
CA GLU A 484 23.00 25.65 -15.03
C GLU A 484 23.13 25.25 -16.51
N LEU A 485 22.41 24.21 -16.93
CA LEU A 485 22.42 23.76 -18.33
C LEU A 485 21.81 24.78 -19.28
N ARG A 486 20.81 25.56 -18.84
CA ARG A 486 20.22 26.66 -19.63
C ARG A 486 21.18 27.84 -19.78
N GLU A 487 21.81 28.26 -18.69
CA GLU A 487 22.81 29.33 -18.71
C GLU A 487 23.98 28.98 -19.65
N LEU A 488 24.43 27.72 -19.63
CA LEU A 488 25.43 27.22 -20.57
C LEU A 488 24.94 27.25 -22.02
N ALA A 489 23.68 26.94 -22.28
CA ALA A 489 23.11 26.97 -23.62
C ALA A 489 22.90 28.38 -24.16
N GLU A 490 22.68 29.39 -23.31
CA GLU A 490 22.58 30.80 -23.71
C GLU A 490 23.95 31.45 -23.93
N ALA A 491 24.99 30.95 -23.26
CA ALA A 491 26.37 31.43 -23.38
C ALA A 491 27.08 30.96 -24.67
N HIS A 492 26.52 29.98 -25.37
CA HIS A 492 27.05 29.37 -26.61
C HIS A 492 26.11 29.62 -27.79
#